data_AF-A0AA48LG73-F1
#
_entry.id   AF-A0AA48LG73-F1
#
_cell.length_a   1.000
_cell.length_b   1.000
_cell.length_c   1.000
_cell.angle_alpha   90.00
_cell.angle_beta   90.00
_cell.angle_gamma   90.00
#
_symmetry.space_group_name_H-M   'P 1'
#
loop_
_entity.id
_entity.type
_entity.pdbx_description
1 polymer ?
#
loop_
_entity_poly.entity_id
_entity_poly.type
_entity_poly.pdbx_seq_one_letter_code
_entity_poly.pdbx_strand_id
1 'polypeptide(L)' 'MIGSFLNDQGVKQDLEILEMYEYSDKKYALVQFEDEGEAFIFLVQEHDEELILEQIDTESEYQEVRDIILMDLDS' A
#
# COMPACT_ATOMS: atom_id res chain seq x y z
N MET A 1 4.58 2.29 -10.75
CA MET A 1 5.77 2.27 -9.84
C MET A 1 5.80 0.89 -9.20
N ILE A 2 6.94 0.33 -8.80
CA ILE A 2 6.98 -1.04 -8.24
C ILE A 2 7.39 -0.99 -6.77
N GLY A 3 6.62 -1.67 -5.91
CA GLY A 3 6.95 -1.90 -4.51
C GLY A 3 7.25 -3.37 -4.25
N SER A 4 8.14 -3.63 -3.31
CA SER A 4 8.54 -4.96 -2.87
C SER A 4 7.75 -5.36 -1.64
N PHE A 5 6.94 -6.41 -1.74
CA PHE A 5 6.17 -6.96 -0.63
C PHE A 5 6.74 -8.31 -0.21
N LEU A 6 6.98 -8.50 1.09
CA LEU A 6 7.31 -9.82 1.66
C LEU A 6 6.03 -10.44 2.20
N ASN A 7 5.53 -11.48 1.52
CA ASN A 7 4.30 -12.14 1.95
C ASN A 7 4.51 -13.05 3.18
N ASP A 8 3.42 -13.58 3.75
CA ASP A 8 3.45 -14.44 4.94
C ASP A 8 4.22 -15.77 4.74
N GLN A 9 4.53 -16.13 3.50
CA GLN A 9 5.32 -17.31 3.15
C GLN A 9 6.83 -17.00 3.07
N GLY A 10 7.23 -15.75 3.30
CA GLY A 10 8.61 -15.28 3.17
C GLY A 10 9.07 -15.12 1.72
N VAL A 11 8.14 -15.00 0.77
CA VAL A 11 8.44 -14.79 -0.65
C VAL A 11 8.32 -13.31 -0.98
N LYS A 12 9.40 -12.73 -1.53
CA LYS A 12 9.41 -11.36 -2.06
C LYS A 12 8.61 -11.34 -3.37
N GLN A 13 7.63 -10.45 -3.45
CA GLN A 13 6.81 -10.20 -4.63
C GLN A 13 6.94 -8.74 -5.02
N ASP A 14 7.09 -8.50 -6.32
CA ASP A 14 7.08 -7.16 -6.88
C ASP A 14 5.63 -6.82 -7.25
N LEU A 15 5.07 -5.80 -6.61
CA LEU A 15 3.69 -5.37 -6.79
C LEU A 15 3.63 -4.01 -7.48
N GLU A 16 2.67 -3.85 -8.38
CA GLU A 16 2.44 -2.57 -9.05
C GLU A 16 1.70 -1.61 -8.11
N ILE A 17 2.37 -0.50 -7.80
CA ILE A 17 1.77 0.63 -7.09
C ILE A 17 1.03 1.48 -8.12
N LEU A 18 -0.30 1.59 -7.91
CA LEU A 18 -1.18 2.44 -8.68
C LEU A 18 -1.00 3.90 -8.28
N GLU A 19 -1.05 4.17 -6.98
CA GLU A 19 -1.01 5.51 -6.43
C GLU A 19 -0.39 5.52 -5.01
N MET A 20 0.18 6.66 -4.62
CA MET A 20 0.77 6.86 -3.29
C MET A 20 0.10 8.02 -2.58
N TYR A 21 -0.07 7.87 -1.27
CA TYR A 21 -0.70 8.85 -0.40
C TYR A 21 0.18 9.11 0.80
N GLU A 22 0.18 10.35 1.30
CA GLU A 22 0.90 10.74 2.50
C GLU A 22 -0.10 11.17 3.57
N TYR A 23 -0.06 10.51 4.72
CA TYR A 23 -0.94 10.82 5.84
C TYR A 23 -0.21 10.60 7.17
N SER A 24 -0.32 11.57 8.07
CA SER A 24 0.26 11.51 9.42
C SER A 24 1.77 11.13 9.43
N ASP A 25 2.56 11.78 8.57
CA ASP A 25 4.00 11.55 8.39
C ASP A 25 4.38 10.13 7.90
N LYS A 26 3.40 9.36 7.42
CA LYS A 26 3.58 8.04 6.81
C LYS A 26 3.17 8.07 5.34
N LYS A 27 3.76 7.17 4.54
CA LYS A 27 3.41 6.96 3.14
C LYS A 27 2.64 5.65 3.00
N TYR A 28 1.61 5.68 2.17
CA TYR A 28 0.78 4.53 1.85
C TYR A 28 0.70 4.35 0.33
N ALA A 29 0.52 3.12 -0.13
CA ALA A 29 0.38 2.80 -1.54
C ALA A 29 -0.90 2.01 -1.79
N LEU A 30 -1.67 2.43 -2.79
CA LEU A 30 -2.74 1.63 -3.35
C LEU A 30 -2.13 0.69 -4.40
N VAL A 31 -2.33 -0.61 -4.20
CA VAL A 31 -1.74 -1.68 -4.98
C VAL A 31 -2.85 -2.58 -5.50
N GLN A 32 -2.84 -2.89 -6.79
CA GLN A 32 -3.79 -3.81 -7.39
C GLN A 32 -3.13 -5.17 -7.62
N PHE A 33 -3.78 -6.23 -7.16
CA PHE A 33 -3.37 -7.59 -7.49
C PHE A 33 -4.06 -7.99 -8.80
N GLU A 34 -3.27 -8.33 -9.82
CA GLU A 34 -3.77 -8.65 -11.17
C GLU A 34 -4.80 -9.80 -11.17
N ASP A 35 -4.67 -10.74 -10.23
CA ASP A 35 -5.50 -11.95 -10.20
C ASP A 35 -6.88 -11.77 -9.54
N GLU A 36 -7.05 -10.75 -8.68
CA GLU A 36 -8.24 -10.61 -7.84
C GLU A 36 -9.11 -9.41 -8.22
N GLY A 37 -8.55 -8.44 -8.97
CA GLY A 37 -9.25 -7.18 -9.27
C GLY A 37 -9.53 -6.31 -8.04
N GLU A 38 -9.03 -6.72 -6.88
CA GLU A 38 -9.09 -6.01 -5.62
C GLU A 38 -7.83 -5.14 -5.45
N ALA A 39 -8.05 -3.92 -4.95
CA ALA A 39 -6.98 -3.00 -4.60
C ALA A 39 -6.82 -2.97 -3.08
N PHE A 40 -5.58 -3.06 -2.62
CA PHE A 40 -5.21 -3.08 -1.22
C PHE A 40 -4.27 -1.92 -0.91
N ILE A 41 -4.30 -1.48 0.35
CA ILE A 41 -3.48 -0.38 0.83
C ILE A 41 -2.35 -0.96 1.69
N PHE A 42 -1.12 -0.57 1.35
CA PHE A 42 0.08 -0.93 2.10
C PHE A 42 0.75 0.30 2.69
N LEU A 43 1.44 0.12 3.82
CA LEU A 43 2.40 1.09 4.31
C LEU A 43 3.66 1.02 3.44
N VAL A 44 4.23 2.17 3.11
CA VAL A 44 5.44 2.27 2.28
C VAL A 44 6.62 2.68 3.16
N GLN A 45 7.66 1.85 3.18
CA GLN A 45 8.96 2.18 3.74
C GLN A 45 9.97 2.42 2.61
N GLU A 46 10.64 3.57 2.64
CA GLU A 46 11.70 3.90 1.69
C GLU A 46 13.03 3.38 2.24
N HIS A 47 13.63 2.41 1.55
CA HIS A 47 14.93 1.83 1.92
C HIS A 47 15.92 1.99 0.77
N ASP A 48 16.88 2.90 0.94
CA ASP A 48 17.90 3.24 -0.06
C ASP A 48 17.32 3.55 -1.45
N GLU A 49 17.16 2.54 -2.30
CA GLU A 49 16.65 2.61 -3.68
C GLU A 49 15.39 1.76 -3.91
N GLU A 50 14.86 1.10 -2.88
CA GLU A 50 13.68 0.23 -2.94
C GLU A 50 12.52 0.77 -2.11
N LEU A 51 11.30 0.54 -2.60
CA LEU A 51 10.06 0.76 -1.85
C LEU A 51 9.62 -0.56 -1.26
N ILE A 52 9.60 -0.66 0.06
CA ILE A 52 9.12 -1.85 0.77
C ILE A 52 7.67 -1.62 1.17
N LEU A 53 6.82 -2.57 0.82
CA LEU A 53 5.40 -2.59 1.16
C LEU A 53 5.20 -3.42 2.42
N GLU A 54 4.60 -2.84 3.45
CA GLU A 54 4.27 -3.49 4.71
C GLU A 54 2.75 -3.53 4.92
N GLN A 55 2.25 -4.58 5.56
CA GLN A 55 0.85 -4.64 5.95
C GLN A 55 0.57 -3.59 7.03
N ILE A 56 -0.62 -3.01 6.99
CA ILE A 56 -1.07 -2.10 8.05
C ILE A 56 -1.47 -2.96 9.25
N ASP A 57 -0.78 -2.78 10.37
CA ASP A 57 -0.91 -3.63 11.56
C ASP A 57 -2.30 -3.57 12.22
N THR A 58 -3.04 -2.47 12.03
CA THR A 58 -4.32 -2.25 12.70
C THR A 58 -5.45 -1.97 11.72
N GLU A 59 -6.60 -2.58 11.97
CA GLU A 59 -7.81 -2.35 11.17
C GLU A 59 -8.26 -0.89 11.23
N SER A 60 -8.14 -0.23 12.39
CA SER A 60 -8.48 1.18 12.54
C SER A 60 -7.65 2.08 11.61
N GLU A 61 -6.33 1.91 11.59
CA GLU A 61 -5.46 2.68 10.68
C GLU A 61 -5.79 2.39 9.22
N TYR A 62 -6.06 1.12 8.88
CA TYR A 62 -6.46 0.75 7.53
C TYR A 62 -7.74 1.45 7.09
N GLN A 63 -8.77 1.47 7.96
CA GLN A 63 -10.04 2.14 7.67
C GLN A 63 -9.86 3.65 7.53
N GLU A 64 -9.09 4.30 8.41
CA GLU A 64 -8.82 5.74 8.34
C GLU A 64 -8.15 6.12 7.02
N VAL A 65 -7.10 5.40 6.61
CA VAL A 65 -6.38 5.66 5.35
C VAL A 65 -7.28 5.37 4.14
N ARG A 66 -8.04 4.28 4.18
CA ARG A 66 -8.99 3.93 3.11
C ARG A 66 -10.03 5.02 2.91
N ASP A 67 -10.60 5.54 3.99
CA ASP A 67 -11.63 6.59 3.91
C ASP A 67 -11.05 7.87 3.28
N ILE A 68 -9.80 8.23 3.61
CA ILE A 68 -9.10 9.37 2.98
C ILE A 68 -8.92 9.14 1.47
N ILE A 69 -8.44 7.97 1.08
CA ILE A 69 -8.20 7.61 -0.33
C ILE A 69 -9.51 7.63 -1.13
N LEU A 70 -10.58 7.06 -0.57
CA LEU A 70 -11.89 7.04 -1.24
C LEU A 70 -12.49 8.44 -1.38
N MET A 71 -12.30 9.33 -0.41
CA MET A 71 -12.75 10.73 -0.52
C MET A 71 -12.02 11.49 -1.64
N ASP A 72 -10.74 11.19 -1.87
CA ASP A 72 -9.94 11.81 -2.94
C ASP A 72 -10.36 11.30 -4.34
N LEU A 73 -10.68 10.00 -4.45
CA LEU A 73 -11.14 9.39 -5.71
C LEU A 73 -12.54 9.84 -6.16
N ASP A 74 -13.40 10.27 -5.23
CA ASP A 74 -14.74 10.79 -5.52
C ASP A 74 -14.75 12.28 -5.97
N SER A 75 -13.61 12.97 -5.96
CA SER A 75 -13.47 14.40 -6.34
C SER A 75 -13.12 14.61 -7.82
#